data_AF-A0A7V9BXP7-F1
#
_entry.id   AF-A0A7V9BXP7-F1
#
_cell.length_a   1.000
_cell.length_b   1.000
_cell.length_c   1.000
_cell.angle_alpha   90.00
_cell.angle_beta   90.00
_cell.angle_gamma   90.00
#
_symmetry.space_group_name_H-M   'P 1'
#
loop_
_entity.id
_entity.type
_entity.pdbx_description
1 polymer ?
#
loop_
_entity_poly.entity_id
_entity_poly.type
_entity_poly.pdbx_seq_one_letter_code
_entity_poly.pdbx_strand_id
1 'polypeptide(L)'
;MGFAAALRHAGLAVTTDRVAAFLIALDELDVSSRDQTYWAGRLTLCADPDDVGRYDLAFRAWFEPDSAQRIPAQDQRRPPPSQLA
;
A
#
# COMPACT_ATOMS: atom_id res chain seq x y z
N MET A 1 7.32 15.05 4.41
CA MET A 1 6.44 14.23 3.55
C MET A 1 5.56 13.33 4.41
N GLY A 2 4.26 13.25 4.13
CA GLY A 2 3.31 12.45 4.93
C GLY A 2 3.61 10.94 4.91
N PHE A 3 3.98 10.39 3.75
CA PHE A 3 4.30 8.96 3.61
C PHE A 3 5.52 8.54 4.44
N ALA A 4 6.63 9.29 4.36
CA ALA A 4 7.82 9.03 5.17
C ALA A 4 7.55 9.13 6.68
N ALA A 5 6.64 10.02 7.09
CA ALA A 5 6.20 10.11 8.49
C ALA A 5 5.39 8.86 8.89
N ALA A 6 4.47 8.39 8.03
CA ALA A 6 3.70 7.17 8.28
C ALA A 6 4.61 5.93 8.41
N LEU A 7 5.64 5.80 7.57
CA LEU A 7 6.63 4.72 7.67
C LEU A 7 7.42 4.77 8.98
N ARG A 8 7.81 5.97 9.45
CA ARG A 8 8.47 6.13 10.76
C ARG A 8 7.54 5.72 11.91
N HIS A 9 6.26 6.07 11.83
CA HIS A 9 5.27 5.62 12.80
C HIS A 9 5.07 4.10 12.78
N ALA A 10 5.26 3.45 11.62
CA ALA A 10 5.26 1.99 11.48
C ALA A 10 6.58 1.32 11.95
N GLY A 11 7.55 2.10 12.44
CA GLY A 11 8.79 1.61 13.02
C GLY A 11 9.94 1.45 12.02
N LEU A 12 9.81 1.94 10.79
CA LEU A 12 10.93 1.94 9.84
C LEU A 12 11.94 3.05 10.18
N ALA A 13 13.23 2.71 10.13
CA ALA A 13 14.33 3.66 10.27
C ALA A 13 14.54 4.48 8.99
N VAL A 14 13.57 5.33 8.64
CA VAL A 14 13.60 6.15 7.42
C VAL A 14 14.51 7.37 7.61
N THR A 15 15.72 7.30 7.08
CA THR A 15 16.69 8.42 7.07
C THR A 15 16.39 9.42 5.96
N THR A 16 16.88 10.65 6.09
CA THR A 16 16.68 11.71 5.08
C THR A 16 17.30 11.35 3.72
N ASP A 17 18.48 10.75 3.72
CA ASP A 17 19.18 10.28 2.51
C ASP A 17 18.32 9.27 1.71
N ARG A 18 17.70 8.31 2.39
CA ARG A 18 16.81 7.34 1.75
C ARG A 18 15.54 7.94 1.20
N VAL A 19 14.99 8.96 1.88
CA VAL A 19 13.86 9.72 1.34
C VAL A 19 14.27 10.45 0.06
N ALA A 20 15.48 11.01 0.02
CA ALA A 20 16.00 11.63 -1.20
C ALA A 20 16.16 10.60 -2.34
N ALA A 21 16.74 9.43 -2.06
CA ALA A 21 16.85 8.34 -3.04
C ALA A 21 15.49 7.85 -3.55
N PHE A 22 14.49 7.75 -2.67
CA PHE A 22 13.12 7.42 -3.05
C PHE A 22 12.52 8.46 -4.00
N LEU A 23 12.70 9.75 -3.72
CA LEU A 23 12.19 10.82 -4.58
C LEU A 23 12.86 10.85 -5.95
N ILE A 24 14.17 10.58 -6.00
CA ILE A 24 14.90 10.43 -7.28
C ILE A 24 14.35 9.24 -8.06
N ALA A 25 14.14 8.09 -7.42
CA ALA A 25 13.57 6.92 -8.08
C ALA A 25 12.14 7.18 -8.59
N LEU A 26 11.35 7.99 -7.89
CA LEU A 26 10.02 8.39 -8.34
C LEU A 26 10.05 9.36 -9.54
N ASP A 27 11.09 10.18 -9.69
CA ASP A 27 11.22 11.07 -10.86
C ASP A 27 11.49 10.28 -12.15
N GLU A 28 12.22 9.16 -12.03
CA GLU A 28 12.52 8.24 -13.13
C GLU A 28 11.37 7.26 -13.46
N LEU A 29 10.42 7.11 -12.54
CA LEU A 29 9.31 6.16 -12.64
C LEU A 29 7.96 6.88 -12.83
N ASP A 30 6.94 6.13 -13.23
CA ASP A 30 5.58 6.65 -13.23
C ASP A 30 5.01 6.66 -11.81
N VAL A 31 5.04 7.83 -11.17
CA VAL A 31 4.48 8.07 -9.83
C VAL A 31 2.97 7.83 -9.74
N SER A 32 2.26 7.83 -10.87
CA SER A 32 0.83 7.50 -10.90
C SER A 32 0.58 5.99 -10.78
N SER A 33 1.61 5.18 -11.05
CA SER A 33 1.57 3.74 -10.85
C SER A 33 1.86 3.38 -9.40
N ARG A 34 0.84 2.82 -8.75
CA ARG A 34 0.94 2.30 -7.38
C ARG A 34 2.02 1.22 -7.27
N ASP A 35 2.11 0.31 -8.24
CA ASP A 35 3.12 -0.75 -8.26
C ASP A 35 4.53 -0.19 -8.37
N GLN A 36 4.77 0.81 -9.25
CA GLN A 36 6.11 1.41 -9.38
C GLN A 36 6.50 2.14 -8.09
N THR A 37 5.57 2.86 -7.47
CA THR A 37 5.80 3.52 -6.17
C THR A 37 6.11 2.51 -5.07
N TYR A 38 5.40 1.37 -5.06
CA TYR A 38 5.62 0.28 -4.11
C TYR A 38 7.03 -0.28 -4.20
N TRP A 39 7.49 -0.58 -5.41
CA TRP A 39 8.83 -1.13 -5.64
C TRP A 39 9.94 -0.10 -5.40
N ALA A 40 9.75 1.16 -5.81
CA ALA A 40 10.69 2.24 -5.54
C ALA A 40 10.93 2.39 -4.03
N GLY A 41 9.87 2.39 -3.22
CA GLY A 41 10.03 2.51 -1.77
C GLY A 41 10.64 1.25 -1.13
N ARG A 42 10.32 0.04 -1.60
CA ARG A 42 10.99 -1.18 -1.11
C ARG A 42 12.50 -1.17 -1.37
N LEU A 43 12.93 -0.68 -2.52
CA LEU A 43 14.35 -0.67 -2.90
C LEU A 43 15.15 0.42 -2.20
N THR A 44 14.51 1.52 -1.80
CA THR A 44 15.20 2.72 -1.27
C THR A 44 15.03 2.91 0.24
N LEU A 45 13.91 2.46 0.82
CA LEU A 45 13.54 2.76 2.21
C LEU A 45 13.82 1.59 3.17
N CYS A 46 13.82 0.34 2.69
CA CYS A 46 14.15 -0.84 3.49
C CYS A 46 15.68 -1.02 3.60
N ALA A 47 16.21 -1.12 4.83
CA ALA A 47 17.63 -1.40 5.09
C ALA A 47 17.91 -2.89 5.20
N ASP A 48 16.96 -3.61 5.79
CA ASP A 48 17.11 -4.95 6.33
C ASP A 48 15.89 -5.80 5.91
N PRO A 49 16.02 -7.14 5.77
CA PRO A 49 14.89 -8.03 5.51
C PRO A 49 13.69 -7.81 6.45
N ASP A 50 13.93 -7.45 7.71
CA ASP A 50 12.88 -7.20 8.69
C ASP A 50 12.05 -5.93 8.39
N ASP A 51 12.58 -5.00 7.59
CA ASP A 51 11.85 -3.78 7.19
C ASP A 51 10.75 -4.09 6.16
N VAL A 52 10.89 -5.17 5.39
CA VAL A 52 9.99 -5.50 4.27
C VAL A 52 8.56 -5.70 4.77
N GLY A 53 8.37 -6.47 5.83
CA GLY A 53 7.03 -6.73 6.38
C GLY A 53 6.37 -5.45 6.93
N ARG A 54 7.16 -4.58 7.56
CA ARG A 54 6.66 -3.29 8.09
C ARG A 54 6.31 -2.34 6.96
N TYR A 55 7.14 -2.29 5.93
CA TYR A 55 6.90 -1.50 4.73
C TYR A 55 5.60 -1.92 4.04
N ASP A 56 5.40 -3.23 3.82
CA ASP A 56 4.21 -3.75 3.15
C ASP A 56 2.92 -3.37 3.87
N LEU A 57 2.90 -3.51 5.21
CA LEU A 57 1.76 -3.11 6.03
C LEU A 57 1.49 -1.61 5.96
N ALA A 58 2.53 -0.79 6.12
CA ALA A 58 2.40 0.66 6.11
C ALA A 58 2.00 1.20 4.73
N PHE A 59 2.55 0.62 3.65
CA PHE A 59 2.19 0.94 2.28
C PHE A 59 0.72 0.62 2.01
N ARG A 60 0.25 -0.58 2.39
CA ARG A 60 -1.16 -0.95 2.24
C ARG A 60 -2.08 -0.01 3.02
N ALA A 61 -1.77 0.29 4.28
CA ALA A 61 -2.56 1.19 5.10
C ALA A 61 -2.61 2.63 4.54
N TRP A 62 -1.51 3.11 3.96
CA TRP A 62 -1.43 4.45 3.37
C TRP A 62 -2.23 4.58 2.07
N PHE A 63 -2.16 3.58 1.19
CA PHE A 63 -2.81 3.62 -0.14
C PHE A 63 -4.23 3.05 -0.15
N GLU A 64 -4.66 2.33 0.90
CA GLU A 64 -6.00 1.76 1.05
C GLU A 64 -6.61 2.05 2.43
N PRO A 65 -6.92 3.31 2.75
CA PRO A 65 -7.55 3.65 4.03
C PRO A 65 -9.00 3.13 4.17
N ASP A 66 -9.69 2.79 3.07
CA ASP A 66 -11.14 2.48 3.06
C ASP A 66 -11.49 0.98 2.92
N SER A 67 -10.51 0.09 2.71
CA SER A 67 -10.77 -1.35 2.48
C SER A 67 -11.41 -2.07 3.69
N ALA A 68 -11.38 -1.47 4.88
CA ALA A 68 -12.08 -1.97 6.06
C ALA A 68 -13.61 -1.73 6.03
N GLN A 69 -14.12 -0.85 5.16
CA GLN A 69 -15.54 -0.49 5.07
C GLN A 69 -16.30 -1.26 3.95
N ARG A 70 -15.64 -2.11 3.16
CA ARG A 70 -16.34 -3.09 2.31
C ARG A 70 -16.74 -4.30 3.16
N ILE A 71 -17.84 -4.16 3.88
CA ILE A 71 -18.68 -5.32 4.21
C ILE A 71 -18.95 -6.01 2.88
N PRO A 72 -18.66 -7.32 2.70
CA PRO A 72 -19.05 -7.99 1.47
C PRO A 72 -20.57 -7.88 1.38
N ALA A 73 -21.06 -7.15 0.37
CA ALA A 73 -22.44 -7.23 -0.04
C ALA A 73 -22.66 -8.69 -0.45
N GLN A 74 -23.13 -9.50 0.51
CA GLN A 74 -23.48 -10.88 0.30
C GLN A 74 -24.66 -10.89 -0.67
N ASP A 75 -24.33 -11.04 -1.94
CA ASP A 75 -25.04 -11.87 -2.90
C ASP A 75 -26.58 -11.89 -2.73
N GLN A 76 -27.20 -10.72 -2.92
CA GLN A 76 -28.63 -10.61 -3.26
C GLN A 76 -28.85 -11.07 -4.72
N ARG A 77 -28.47 -12.31 -5.02
CA ARG A 77 -28.93 -13.05 -6.21
C ARG A 77 -29.27 -14.48 -5.83
N ARG A 78 -30.18 -14.66 -4.87
CA ARG A 78 -31.02 -15.87 -4.89
C ARG A 78 -31.87 -15.80 -6.17
N PRO A 79 -31.79 -16.79 -7.08
CA PRO A 79 -32.71 -16.84 -8.21
C PRO A 79 -34.15 -16.98 -7.71
N PRO A 80 -35.15 -16.39 -8.40
CA PRO A 80 -36.54 -16.51 -7.99
C PRO A 80 -36.94 -17.99 -7.98
N PRO A 81 -37.78 -18.43 -7.02
CA PRO A 81 -38.26 -19.80 -7.01
C PRO A 81 -39.04 -20.07 -8.30
N SER A 82 -38.55 -21.01 -9.11
CA SER A 82 -39.27 -21.54 -10.26
C SER A 82 -40.59 -22.13 -9.78
N GLN A 83 -41.71 -21.54 -10.23
CA GLN A 83 -43.02 -22.17 -10.09
C GLN A 83 -43.07 -23.36 -11.05
N LEU A 84 -43.23 -24.57 -10.50
CA LEU A 84 -43.63 -25.73 -11.27
C LEU A 84 -45.15 -25.86 -11.14
N ALA A 85 -45.81 -25.74 -12.29
CA ALA A 85 -47.21 -26.05 -12.54
C ALA A 85 -47.42 -27.56 -12.67
#